data_AF-A0A6C0JX87-F1
#
_entry.id   AF-A0A6C0JX87-F1
#
_cell.length_a   1.000
_cell.length_b   1.000
_cell.length_c   1.000
_cell.angle_alpha   90.00
_cell.angle_beta   90.00
_cell.angle_gamma   90.00
#
_symmetry.space_group_name_H-M   'P 1'
#
loop_
_entity.id
_entity.type
_entity.pdbx_description
1 polymer ?
#
loop_
_entity_poly.entity_id
_entity_poly.type
_entity_poly.pdbx_seq_one_letter_code
_entity_poly.pdbx_strand_id
1 'polypeptide(L)'
;MSSGKVLHITNHVGTIANLNNVFDLLGKNEILSTIKCPLMLHISEEYANILWQSYSDIAKDFDTVVITDTAMYSRAFLQNMDKHHLNVIIYVTNRFDWGFFDTHEYDRPAYTRLLSEASRTPRVRFCADNRYDQYLCGLNNIQFYYGDIVRLTPILREPVLPIYQKAFVYDRGTPLHCYINAMPDNRIEYDIFNSGYNPFRDIAHISEYRCIFHLPYQTNVQALWENLGYGNIYLIPSKRFIKQLINTESWYYWEEKVNGGELLQKSIDLAEWYQPELAEFFVYFDTWEDIHSKFYDTNFVEKKRALYKYMQKNNRDQTRRWAHLLESLEE
;
A
#
# COMPACT_ATOMS: atom_id res chain seq x y z
N MET A 1 7.44 -32.41 -2.84
CA MET A 1 8.60 -31.60 -3.26
C MET A 1 8.87 -30.63 -2.13
N SER A 2 10.11 -30.46 -1.66
CA SER A 2 10.39 -29.49 -0.59
C SER A 2 10.14 -28.09 -1.14
N SER A 3 9.17 -27.37 -0.62
CA SER A 3 8.97 -25.97 -0.99
C SER A 3 10.23 -25.17 -0.62
N GLY A 4 10.75 -24.41 -1.57
CA GLY A 4 11.95 -23.61 -1.36
C GLY A 4 11.78 -22.59 -0.22
N LYS A 5 12.85 -22.29 0.49
CA LYS A 5 12.84 -21.30 1.58
C LYS A 5 12.74 -19.88 1.03
N VAL A 6 11.94 -19.04 1.69
CA VAL A 6 11.66 -17.66 1.29
C VAL A 6 12.18 -16.66 2.33
N LEU A 7 13.06 -15.77 1.88
CA LEU A 7 13.54 -14.63 2.66
C LEU A 7 12.70 -13.40 2.34
N HIS A 8 12.09 -12.79 3.34
CA HIS A 8 11.35 -11.53 3.21
C HIS A 8 12.17 -10.36 3.76
N ILE A 9 12.39 -9.35 2.93
CA ILE A 9 13.08 -8.11 3.28
C ILE A 9 12.07 -6.95 3.23
N THR A 10 11.93 -6.25 4.36
CA THR A 10 11.01 -5.12 4.49
C THR A 10 11.36 -4.25 5.68
N ASN A 11 10.71 -3.10 5.88
CA ASN A 11 10.80 -2.34 7.11
C ASN A 11 9.43 -2.07 7.77
N HIS A 12 8.35 -2.10 7.00
CA HIS A 12 7.00 -1.83 7.49
C HIS A 12 6.37 -3.04 8.21
N VAL A 13 5.83 -2.82 9.42
CA VAL A 13 5.20 -3.89 10.22
C VAL A 13 3.94 -4.45 9.56
N GLY A 14 3.23 -3.64 8.79
CA GLY A 14 2.03 -4.03 8.06
C GLY A 14 2.27 -4.97 6.90
N THR A 15 3.38 -4.81 6.17
CA THR A 15 3.75 -5.74 5.10
C THR A 15 4.20 -7.08 5.69
N ILE A 16 4.88 -7.07 6.83
CA ILE A 16 5.20 -8.29 7.61
C ILE A 16 3.91 -9.04 7.97
N ALA A 17 2.96 -8.36 8.62
CA ALA A 17 1.70 -8.98 9.04
C ALA A 17 0.92 -9.55 7.85
N ASN A 18 0.81 -8.79 6.76
CA ASN A 18 0.00 -9.21 5.61
C ASN A 18 0.68 -10.30 4.78
N LEU A 19 2.01 -10.29 4.63
CA LEU A 19 2.73 -11.39 3.96
C LEU A 19 2.73 -12.67 4.81
N ASN A 20 2.90 -12.56 6.14
CA ASN A 20 2.75 -13.72 7.02
C ASN A 20 1.36 -14.34 6.86
N ASN A 21 0.31 -13.51 6.80
CA ASN A 21 -1.05 -14.00 6.57
C ASN A 21 -1.23 -14.66 5.18
N VAL A 22 -0.55 -14.18 4.13
CA VAL A 22 -0.51 -14.88 2.83
C VAL A 22 0.06 -16.28 3.01
N PHE A 23 1.22 -16.42 3.66
CA PHE A 23 1.88 -17.72 3.85
C PHE A 23 1.09 -18.65 4.79
N ASP A 24 0.37 -18.09 5.76
CA ASP A 24 -0.50 -18.85 6.67
C ASP A 24 -1.69 -19.44 5.90
N LEU A 25 -2.33 -18.64 5.05
CA LEU A 25 -3.41 -19.08 4.18
C LEU A 25 -2.95 -20.09 3.12
N LEU A 26 -1.67 -20.09 2.75
CA LEU A 26 -1.06 -21.10 1.88
C LEU A 26 -0.64 -22.37 2.64
N GLY A 27 -0.63 -22.36 3.97
CA GLY A 27 -0.08 -23.45 4.78
C GLY A 27 1.43 -23.61 4.61
N LYS A 28 2.17 -22.50 4.44
CA LYS A 28 3.60 -22.43 4.14
C LYS A 28 4.39 -21.53 5.11
N ASN A 29 3.92 -21.26 6.33
CA ASN A 29 4.61 -20.33 7.25
C ASN A 29 6.04 -20.73 7.60
N GLU A 30 6.30 -22.02 7.66
CA GLU A 30 7.58 -22.59 8.08
C GLU A 30 8.73 -22.30 7.12
N ILE A 31 8.42 -21.92 5.88
CA ILE A 31 9.44 -21.56 4.87
C ILE A 31 9.69 -20.06 4.78
N LEU A 32 8.91 -19.21 5.47
CA LEU A 32 9.06 -17.76 5.44
C LEU A 32 9.92 -17.27 6.61
N SER A 33 11.02 -16.58 6.31
CA SER A 33 11.82 -15.84 7.29
C SER A 33 11.84 -14.36 6.94
N THR A 34 11.65 -13.48 7.92
CA THR A 34 11.64 -12.02 7.69
C THR A 34 12.85 -11.35 8.33
N ILE A 35 13.54 -10.50 7.58
CA ILE A 35 14.56 -9.58 8.07
C ILE A 35 14.11 -8.15 7.86
N LYS A 36 14.28 -7.32 8.89
CA LYS A 36 14.05 -5.89 8.78
C LYS A 36 15.23 -5.20 8.13
N CYS A 37 14.98 -4.50 7.02
CA CYS A 37 15.96 -3.61 6.39
C CYS A 37 16.03 -2.30 7.20
N PRO A 38 17.21 -1.72 7.45
CA PRO A 38 17.31 -0.41 8.07
C PRO A 38 16.53 0.63 7.26
N LEU A 39 15.77 1.49 7.95
CA LEU A 39 14.97 2.53 7.30
C LEU A 39 15.88 3.57 6.64
N MET A 40 16.12 3.42 5.34
CA MET A 40 16.68 4.45 4.48
C MET A 40 15.78 4.62 3.27
N LEU A 41 15.43 5.88 2.99
CA LEU A 41 14.58 6.23 1.87
C LEU A 41 15.33 6.10 0.54
N HIS A 42 16.61 6.48 0.49
CA HIS A 42 17.46 6.32 -0.69
C HIS A 42 18.54 5.25 -0.45
N ILE A 43 18.75 4.40 -1.46
CA ILE A 43 19.81 3.39 -1.50
C ILE A 43 20.63 3.64 -2.77
N SER A 44 21.82 4.21 -2.60
CA SER A 44 22.79 4.40 -3.67
C SER A 44 23.35 3.06 -4.16
N GLU A 45 24.04 3.08 -5.30
CA GLU A 45 24.74 1.89 -5.82
C GLU A 45 25.76 1.33 -4.84
N GLU A 46 26.58 2.19 -4.23
CA GLU A 46 27.59 1.82 -3.24
C GLU A 46 26.93 1.20 -2.01
N TYR A 47 25.88 1.84 -1.49
CA TYR A 47 25.19 1.38 -0.30
C TYR A 47 24.45 0.06 -0.55
N ALA A 48 23.88 -0.15 -1.74
CA ALA A 48 23.31 -1.43 -2.14
C ALA A 48 24.33 -2.57 -2.09
N ASN A 49 25.60 -2.32 -2.43
CA ASN A 49 26.66 -3.34 -2.31
C ASN A 49 27.04 -3.63 -0.86
N ILE A 50 27.00 -2.63 0.02
CA ILE A 50 27.19 -2.81 1.47
C ILE A 50 26.05 -3.65 2.06
N LEU A 51 24.80 -3.34 1.69
CA LEU A 51 23.63 -4.13 2.09
C LEU A 51 23.71 -5.57 1.57
N TRP A 52 24.16 -5.78 0.33
CA TRP A 52 24.35 -7.12 -0.18
C TRP A 52 25.34 -7.91 0.68
N GLN A 53 26.47 -7.32 1.05
CA GLN A 53 27.46 -7.98 1.90
C GLN A 53 26.85 -8.44 3.23
N SER A 54 26.01 -7.63 3.87
CA SER A 54 25.35 -7.99 5.13
C SER A 54 24.28 -9.08 5.00
N TYR A 55 23.66 -9.23 3.83
CA TYR A 55 22.67 -10.29 3.56
C TYR A 55 23.26 -11.55 2.94
N SER A 56 24.41 -11.46 2.30
CA SER A 56 24.95 -12.50 1.40
C SER A 56 25.14 -13.87 2.05
N ASP A 57 25.53 -13.93 3.33
CA ASP A 57 25.69 -15.20 4.03
C ASP A 57 24.36 -15.86 4.36
N ILE A 58 23.39 -15.08 4.84
CA ILE A 58 22.04 -15.57 5.17
C ILE A 58 21.31 -15.97 3.88
N ALA A 59 21.47 -15.21 2.81
CA ALA A 59 20.85 -15.44 1.51
C ALA A 59 21.19 -16.81 0.88
N LYS A 60 22.29 -17.47 1.31
CA LYS A 60 22.67 -18.81 0.81
C LYS A 60 21.70 -19.90 1.23
N ASP A 61 20.95 -19.69 2.31
CA ASP A 61 20.03 -20.68 2.88
C ASP A 61 18.59 -20.58 2.31
N PHE A 62 18.37 -19.70 1.33
CA PHE A 62 17.06 -19.42 0.75
C PHE A 62 17.08 -19.63 -0.76
N ASP A 63 15.92 -19.90 -1.33
CA ASP A 63 15.73 -20.08 -2.78
C ASP A 63 15.11 -18.83 -3.42
N THR A 64 14.32 -18.08 -2.64
CA THR A 64 13.62 -16.88 -3.09
C THR A 64 13.76 -15.76 -2.07
N VAL A 65 13.92 -14.53 -2.56
CA VAL A 65 13.76 -13.31 -1.76
C VAL A 65 12.53 -12.52 -2.20
N VAL A 66 11.70 -12.10 -1.25
CA VAL A 66 10.55 -11.21 -1.44
C VAL A 66 10.90 -9.86 -0.83
N ILE A 67 10.87 -8.81 -1.62
CA ILE A 67 11.07 -7.43 -1.17
C ILE A 67 9.72 -6.69 -1.17
N THR A 68 9.35 -6.10 -0.05
CA THR A 68 8.12 -5.30 0.11
C THR A 68 8.42 -3.92 0.70
N ASP A 69 7.39 -3.08 0.87
CA ASP A 69 7.42 -1.75 1.52
C ASP A 69 8.17 -0.65 0.74
N THR A 70 9.44 -0.88 0.41
CA THR A 70 10.24 0.06 -0.38
C THR A 70 10.97 -0.72 -1.47
N ALA A 71 10.59 -0.48 -2.73
CA ALA A 71 11.17 -1.20 -3.87
C ALA A 71 12.70 -1.05 -3.95
N MET A 72 13.27 0.08 -3.47
CA MET A 72 14.72 0.33 -3.45
C MET A 72 15.53 -0.72 -2.68
N TYR A 73 14.94 -1.45 -1.73
CA TYR A 73 15.62 -2.56 -1.05
C TYR A 73 16.03 -3.68 -2.02
N SER A 74 15.35 -3.79 -3.17
CA SER A 74 15.72 -4.74 -4.23
C SER A 74 17.07 -4.45 -4.86
N ARG A 75 17.56 -3.20 -4.82
CA ARG A 75 18.81 -2.79 -5.49
C ARG A 75 20.00 -3.63 -5.07
N ALA A 76 20.09 -3.99 -3.78
CA ALA A 76 21.16 -4.83 -3.23
C ALA A 76 21.25 -6.19 -3.93
N PHE A 77 20.11 -6.83 -4.19
CA PHE A 77 20.03 -8.12 -4.85
C PHE A 77 20.21 -7.96 -6.37
N LEU A 78 19.51 -6.99 -6.98
CA LEU A 78 19.55 -6.79 -8.44
C LEU A 78 20.93 -6.42 -8.98
N GLN A 79 21.71 -5.62 -8.25
CA GLN A 79 23.10 -5.30 -8.65
C GLN A 79 24.07 -6.47 -8.52
N ASN A 80 23.71 -7.48 -7.73
CA ASN A 80 24.57 -8.61 -7.37
C ASN A 80 23.97 -9.94 -7.87
N MET A 81 23.18 -9.91 -8.95
CA MET A 81 22.48 -11.07 -9.51
C MET A 81 23.39 -12.23 -9.93
N ASP A 82 24.65 -11.92 -10.25
CA ASP A 82 25.72 -12.87 -10.59
C ASP A 82 26.35 -13.54 -9.36
N LYS A 83 26.11 -12.99 -8.16
CA LYS A 83 26.69 -13.46 -6.89
C LYS A 83 25.74 -14.31 -6.07
N HIS A 84 24.50 -14.54 -6.53
CA HIS A 84 23.53 -15.36 -5.83
C HIS A 84 22.62 -16.13 -6.79
N HIS A 85 22.01 -17.20 -6.28
CA HIS A 85 21.08 -18.05 -7.03
C HIS A 85 19.60 -17.68 -6.81
N LEU A 86 19.30 -16.85 -5.80
CA LEU A 86 17.94 -16.50 -5.42
C LEU A 86 17.07 -16.04 -6.60
N ASN A 87 15.83 -16.51 -6.61
CA ASN A 87 14.75 -15.83 -7.30
C ASN A 87 14.34 -14.57 -6.53
N VAL A 88 13.86 -13.54 -7.23
CA VAL A 88 13.56 -12.22 -6.63
C VAL A 88 12.12 -11.83 -6.95
N ILE A 89 11.29 -11.66 -5.92
CA ILE A 89 9.98 -11.03 -6.04
C ILE A 89 10.08 -9.62 -5.50
N ILE A 90 9.71 -8.64 -6.33
CA ILE A 90 9.65 -7.22 -5.95
C ILE A 90 8.18 -6.82 -5.92
N TYR A 91 7.70 -6.51 -4.72
CA TYR A 91 6.33 -6.06 -4.48
C TYR A 91 6.33 -4.54 -4.27
N VAL A 92 5.82 -3.84 -5.27
CA VAL A 92 5.72 -2.37 -5.27
C VAL A 92 4.47 -1.95 -4.50
N THR A 93 4.68 -1.45 -3.29
CA THR A 93 3.64 -0.98 -2.33
C THR A 93 3.23 0.47 -2.55
N ASN A 94 4.22 1.33 -2.86
CA ASN A 94 4.03 2.72 -3.23
C ASN A 94 5.27 3.20 -3.98
N ARG A 95 5.13 3.57 -5.27
CA ARG A 95 6.16 4.13 -6.16
C ARG A 95 7.52 3.42 -6.13
N PHE A 96 7.91 2.83 -7.26
CA PHE A 96 9.21 2.15 -7.36
C PHE A 96 10.41 3.07 -7.10
N ASP A 97 10.25 4.37 -7.40
CA ASP A 97 11.23 5.44 -7.29
C ASP A 97 11.02 6.33 -6.05
N TRP A 98 10.22 5.86 -5.08
CA TRP A 98 10.13 6.49 -3.78
C TRP A 98 11.51 6.57 -3.12
N GLY A 99 11.95 7.76 -2.72
CA GLY A 99 13.27 8.00 -2.14
C GLY A 99 14.25 8.79 -3.03
N PHE A 100 13.95 8.91 -4.32
CA PHE A 100 14.68 9.82 -5.20
C PHE A 100 14.11 11.23 -5.08
N PHE A 101 14.37 11.89 -3.97
CA PHE A 101 14.00 13.30 -3.76
C PHE A 101 15.25 14.18 -3.81
N ASP A 102 15.05 15.44 -4.21
CA ASP A 102 16.05 16.50 -4.15
C ASP A 102 17.44 16.09 -4.69
N THR A 103 18.41 15.93 -3.78
CA THR A 103 19.81 15.66 -4.11
C THR A 103 20.06 14.29 -4.68
N HIS A 104 19.09 13.36 -4.67
CA HIS A 104 19.28 11.99 -5.14
C HIS A 104 18.78 11.75 -6.57
N GLU A 105 18.13 12.74 -7.20
CA GLU A 105 17.53 12.61 -8.53
C GLU A 105 18.52 12.12 -9.60
N TYR A 106 19.80 12.46 -9.47
CA TYR A 106 20.86 12.06 -10.41
C TYR A 106 21.03 10.54 -10.56
N ASP A 107 20.65 9.77 -9.54
CA ASP A 107 20.81 8.31 -9.46
C ASP A 107 19.56 7.56 -9.97
N ARG A 108 18.41 8.26 -10.07
CA ARG A 108 17.14 7.67 -10.53
C ARG A 108 17.27 6.99 -11.90
N PRO A 109 17.90 7.60 -12.93
CA PRO A 109 18.00 6.95 -14.25
C PRO A 109 18.76 5.61 -14.23
N ALA A 110 19.80 5.49 -13.41
CA ALA A 110 20.57 4.25 -13.29
C ALA A 110 19.74 3.17 -12.59
N TYR A 111 19.07 3.52 -11.49
CA TYR A 111 18.19 2.60 -10.77
C TYR A 111 16.97 2.17 -11.61
N THR A 112 16.33 3.08 -12.33
CA THR A 112 15.21 2.74 -13.24
C THR A 112 15.66 1.78 -14.33
N ARG A 113 16.85 1.98 -14.91
CA ARG A 113 17.43 1.06 -15.89
C ARG A 113 17.64 -0.33 -15.30
N LEU A 114 18.21 -0.42 -14.10
CA LEU A 114 18.41 -1.67 -13.37
C LEU A 114 17.09 -2.43 -13.19
N LEU A 115 16.03 -1.77 -12.73
CA LEU A 115 14.72 -2.41 -12.57
C LEU A 115 14.14 -2.85 -13.92
N SER A 116 14.24 -2.02 -14.95
CA SER A 116 13.74 -2.35 -16.29
C SER A 116 14.44 -3.60 -16.84
N GLU A 117 15.77 -3.65 -16.77
CA GLU A 117 16.55 -4.82 -17.20
C GLU A 117 16.22 -6.06 -16.37
N ALA A 118 16.20 -5.94 -15.04
CA ALA A 118 15.84 -7.02 -14.13
C ALA A 118 14.45 -7.59 -14.43
N SER A 119 13.45 -6.75 -14.71
CA SER A 119 12.07 -7.18 -14.97
C SER A 119 11.90 -8.13 -16.16
N ARG A 120 12.89 -8.20 -17.05
CA ARG A 120 12.90 -9.10 -18.21
C ARG A 120 13.57 -10.44 -17.93
N THR A 121 14.19 -10.59 -16.76
CA THR A 121 14.89 -11.84 -16.40
C THR A 121 13.93 -12.86 -15.81
N PRO A 122 14.01 -14.14 -16.19
CA PRO A 122 13.15 -15.19 -15.66
C PRO A 122 13.29 -15.42 -14.15
N ARG A 123 14.36 -14.94 -13.50
CA ARG A 123 14.57 -15.03 -12.04
C ARG A 123 13.91 -13.90 -11.25
N VAL A 124 13.37 -12.88 -11.91
CA VAL A 124 12.80 -11.70 -11.24
C VAL A 124 11.32 -11.57 -11.60
N ARG A 125 10.51 -11.27 -10.60
CA ARG A 125 9.07 -11.05 -10.75
C ARG A 125 8.67 -9.75 -10.07
N PHE A 126 8.10 -8.83 -10.83
CA PHE A 126 7.48 -7.64 -10.27
C PHE A 126 5.98 -7.87 -10.08
N CYS A 127 5.48 -7.44 -8.93
CA CYS A 127 4.05 -7.34 -8.60
C CYS A 127 3.80 -5.99 -7.93
N ALA A 128 2.57 -5.48 -7.99
CA ALA A 128 2.20 -4.19 -7.40
C ALA A 128 0.89 -4.29 -6.64
N ASP A 129 0.77 -3.46 -5.60
CA ASP A 129 -0.43 -3.37 -4.77
C ASP A 129 -1.57 -2.56 -5.42
N ASN A 130 -1.22 -1.68 -6.35
CA ASN A 130 -2.17 -0.77 -7.00
C ASN A 130 -1.87 -0.59 -8.49
N ARG A 131 -2.90 -0.18 -9.24
CA ARG A 131 -2.82 -0.02 -10.71
C ARG A 131 -2.00 1.19 -11.15
N TYR A 132 -1.92 2.22 -10.32
CA TYR A 132 -1.12 3.40 -10.64
C TYR A 132 0.37 3.06 -10.71
N ASP A 133 0.88 2.29 -9.75
CA ASP A 133 2.28 1.86 -9.75
C ASP A 133 2.61 0.98 -10.95
N GLN A 134 1.68 0.13 -11.39
CA GLN A 134 1.85 -0.62 -12.65
C GLN A 134 1.96 0.32 -13.86
N TYR A 135 1.10 1.33 -13.93
CA TYR A 135 1.14 2.34 -14.99
C TYR A 135 2.46 3.11 -14.97
N LEU A 136 2.87 3.64 -13.83
CA LEU A 136 4.10 4.43 -13.67
C LEU A 136 5.35 3.60 -14.03
N CYS A 137 5.42 2.36 -13.55
CA CYS A 137 6.49 1.43 -13.91
C CYS A 137 6.46 1.08 -15.42
N GLY A 138 5.27 0.95 -16.01
CA GLY A 138 5.09 0.71 -17.45
C GLY A 138 5.67 1.83 -18.32
N LEU A 139 5.49 3.10 -17.92
CA LEU A 139 6.14 4.25 -18.57
C LEU A 139 7.67 4.16 -18.55
N ASN A 140 8.22 3.40 -17.60
CA ASN A 140 9.65 3.20 -17.39
C ASN A 140 10.14 1.82 -17.89
N ASN A 141 9.33 1.11 -18.69
CA ASN A 141 9.65 -0.21 -19.23
C ASN A 141 9.95 -1.27 -18.17
N ILE A 142 9.36 -1.18 -16.98
CA ILE A 142 9.44 -2.19 -15.94
C ILE A 142 8.22 -3.12 -16.11
N GLN A 143 8.47 -4.40 -16.36
CA GLN A 143 7.44 -5.38 -16.67
C GLN A 143 6.95 -6.11 -15.42
N PHE A 144 5.64 -6.21 -15.26
CA PHE A 144 5.02 -6.99 -14.20
C PHE A 144 4.74 -8.41 -14.67
N TYR A 145 4.81 -9.35 -13.74
CA TYR A 145 4.45 -10.73 -14.02
C TYR A 145 2.95 -10.88 -14.32
N TYR A 146 2.12 -10.15 -13.58
CA TYR A 146 0.68 -10.05 -13.85
C TYR A 146 0.34 -8.72 -14.53
N GLY A 147 -0.57 -8.76 -15.50
CA GLY A 147 -1.21 -7.56 -16.06
C GLY A 147 -2.30 -6.94 -15.16
N ASP A 148 -2.35 -7.35 -13.89
CA ASP A 148 -3.25 -6.86 -12.85
C ASP A 148 -2.54 -6.93 -11.49
N ILE A 149 -3.13 -6.34 -10.45
CA ILE A 149 -2.50 -6.21 -9.14
C ILE A 149 -2.39 -7.54 -8.39
N VAL A 150 -1.37 -7.68 -7.53
CA VAL A 150 -1.28 -8.81 -6.59
C VAL A 150 -1.08 -8.21 -5.22
N ARG A 151 -2.08 -8.30 -4.35
CA ARG A 151 -2.06 -7.61 -3.06
C ARG A 151 -1.66 -8.55 -1.95
N LEU A 152 -0.99 -8.02 -0.93
CA LEU A 152 -0.87 -8.74 0.35
C LEU A 152 -2.25 -8.86 0.98
N THR A 153 -2.48 -9.94 1.72
CA THR A 153 -3.79 -10.22 2.34
C THR A 153 -3.80 -9.76 3.79
N PRO A 154 -4.61 -8.76 4.18
CA PRO A 154 -4.72 -8.37 5.58
C PRO A 154 -5.38 -9.48 6.40
N ILE A 155 -5.01 -9.54 7.69
CA ILE A 155 -5.69 -10.39 8.67
C ILE A 155 -7.13 -9.89 8.81
N LEU A 156 -8.10 -10.79 8.62
CA LEU A 156 -9.51 -10.44 8.74
C LEU A 156 -9.97 -10.56 10.19
N ARG A 157 -10.80 -9.61 10.61
CA ARG A 157 -11.52 -9.67 11.89
C ARG A 157 -13.00 -9.57 11.63
N GLU A 158 -13.78 -10.27 12.46
CA GLU A 158 -15.24 -10.09 12.45
C GLU A 158 -15.57 -8.60 12.67
N PRO A 159 -16.48 -8.01 11.87
CA PRO A 159 -16.78 -6.58 11.98
C PRO A 159 -17.29 -6.20 13.36
N VAL A 160 -16.61 -5.23 13.97
CA VAL A 160 -17.05 -4.61 15.23
C VAL A 160 -18.14 -3.57 14.92
N LEU A 161 -19.25 -3.64 15.65
CA LEU A 161 -20.30 -2.64 15.58
C LEU A 161 -19.78 -1.31 16.17
N PRO A 162 -20.00 -0.16 15.50
CA PRO A 162 -19.62 1.13 16.06
C PRO A 162 -20.26 1.35 17.42
N ILE A 163 -19.44 1.54 18.45
CA ILE A 163 -19.89 1.93 19.79
C ILE A 163 -19.86 3.45 19.94
N TYR A 164 -18.96 4.14 19.23
CA TYR A 164 -18.92 5.58 19.17
C TYR A 164 -19.70 6.09 17.95
N GLN A 165 -20.57 7.06 18.18
CA GLN A 165 -21.36 7.73 17.14
C GLN A 165 -20.62 8.93 16.53
N LYS A 166 -19.29 8.83 16.42
CA LYS A 166 -18.39 9.87 15.92
C LYS A 166 -17.44 9.34 14.84
N ALA A 167 -16.78 10.24 14.13
CA ALA A 167 -15.76 9.90 13.15
C ALA A 167 -14.38 9.71 13.80
N PHE A 168 -13.59 8.79 13.25
CA PHE A 168 -12.17 8.64 13.56
C PHE A 168 -11.35 9.48 12.58
N VAL A 169 -10.48 10.36 13.07
CA VAL A 169 -9.62 11.21 12.25
C VAL A 169 -8.16 10.90 12.56
N TYR A 170 -7.40 10.54 11.52
CA TYR A 170 -5.96 10.31 11.65
C TYR A 170 -5.20 11.36 10.88
N ASP A 171 -4.39 12.15 11.59
CA ASP A 171 -3.63 13.25 11.00
C ASP A 171 -2.43 12.71 10.22
N ARG A 172 -2.65 12.45 8.92
CA ARG A 172 -1.63 12.05 7.95
C ARG A 172 -1.88 12.66 6.58
N GLY A 173 -0.78 13.04 5.92
CA GLY A 173 -0.78 13.54 4.55
C GLY A 173 -1.12 15.04 4.50
N THR A 174 -2.40 15.35 4.35
CA THR A 174 -2.87 16.74 4.23
C THR A 174 -3.00 17.41 5.60
N PRO A 175 -2.56 18.67 5.78
CA PRO A 175 -2.58 19.33 7.09
C PRO A 175 -4.00 19.41 7.67
N LEU A 176 -4.20 18.80 8.85
CA LEU A 176 -5.51 18.64 9.47
C LEU A 176 -6.27 19.96 9.67
N HIS A 177 -5.57 21.00 10.12
CA HIS A 177 -6.16 22.31 10.41
C HIS A 177 -6.84 22.97 9.19
N CYS A 178 -6.52 22.53 7.97
CA CYS A 178 -7.11 23.08 6.75
C CYS A 178 -8.55 22.60 6.48
N TYR A 179 -8.95 21.44 7.02
CA TYR A 179 -10.22 20.82 6.66
C TYR A 179 -11.04 20.32 7.87
N ILE A 180 -10.44 20.22 9.05
CA ILE A 180 -11.11 19.61 10.20
C ILE A 180 -12.33 20.39 10.69
N ASN A 181 -12.38 21.71 10.45
CA ASN A 181 -13.54 22.56 10.79
C ASN A 181 -14.80 22.18 10.00
N ALA A 182 -14.67 21.48 8.86
CA ALA A 182 -15.83 20.95 8.15
C ALA A 182 -16.64 19.98 9.02
N MET A 183 -16.04 19.32 10.02
CA MET A 183 -16.75 18.40 10.91
C MET A 183 -17.70 19.12 11.88
N PRO A 184 -17.25 20.05 12.75
CA PRO A 184 -18.14 20.78 13.65
C PRO A 184 -19.12 21.69 12.90
N ASP A 185 -18.72 22.30 11.78
CA ASP A 185 -19.62 23.12 10.94
C ASP A 185 -20.80 22.28 10.42
N ASN A 186 -20.58 20.98 10.24
CA ASN A 186 -21.59 20.00 9.84
C ASN A 186 -22.10 19.14 11.00
N ARG A 187 -21.93 19.57 12.26
CA ARG A 187 -22.45 18.89 13.46
C ARG A 187 -22.02 17.42 13.56
N ILE A 188 -20.80 17.10 13.14
CA ILE A 188 -20.23 15.76 13.26
C ILE A 188 -19.20 15.78 14.38
N GLU A 189 -19.42 14.93 15.39
CA GLU A 189 -18.42 14.66 16.42
C GLU A 189 -17.27 13.83 15.84
N TYR A 190 -16.07 14.04 16.35
CA TYR A 190 -14.88 13.31 15.93
C TYR A 190 -13.81 13.27 17.02
N ASP A 191 -12.90 12.30 16.92
CA ASP A 191 -11.65 12.28 17.67
C ASP A 191 -10.47 12.32 16.71
N ILE A 192 -9.39 13.00 17.12
CA ILE A 192 -8.13 13.05 16.37
C ILE A 192 -7.07 12.18 17.04
N PHE A 193 -6.33 11.44 16.22
CA PHE A 193 -5.20 10.62 16.64
C PHE A 193 -3.95 10.94 15.79
N ASN A 194 -2.77 11.00 16.42
CA ASN A 194 -1.41 10.99 15.82
C ASN A 194 -0.35 11.09 16.95
N SER A 195 0.89 11.50 16.63
CA SER A 195 1.98 11.77 17.58
C SER A 195 1.83 13.06 18.41
N GLY A 196 1.06 14.04 17.96
CA GLY A 196 0.72 15.28 18.67
C GLY A 196 -0.63 15.24 19.42
N TYR A 197 -1.42 14.19 19.23
CA TYR A 197 -2.68 13.91 19.91
C TYR A 197 -2.59 12.60 20.70
N ASN A 198 -3.73 12.05 21.10
CA ASN A 198 -3.76 10.74 21.74
C ASN A 198 -3.37 9.65 20.72
N PRO A 199 -2.55 8.66 21.10
CA PRO A 199 -2.38 7.47 20.28
C PRO A 199 -3.66 6.63 20.32
N PHE A 200 -4.00 6.01 19.20
CA PHE A 200 -5.01 4.96 19.17
C PHE A 200 -4.37 3.62 19.56
N ARG A 201 -5.14 2.69 20.15
CA ARG A 201 -4.59 1.45 20.71
C ARG A 201 -4.07 0.49 19.63
N ASP A 202 -4.89 0.23 18.63
CA ASP A 202 -4.64 -0.68 17.50
C ASP A 202 -5.70 -0.45 16.39
N ILE A 203 -5.64 -1.21 15.30
CA ILE A 203 -6.61 -1.08 14.20
C ILE A 203 -8.03 -1.48 14.64
N ALA A 204 -8.18 -2.35 15.64
CA ALA A 204 -9.49 -2.72 16.19
C ALA A 204 -10.16 -1.55 16.91
N HIS A 205 -9.39 -0.67 17.55
CA HIS A 205 -9.90 0.57 18.14
C HIS A 205 -10.57 1.47 17.09
N ILE A 206 -10.05 1.51 15.86
CA ILE A 206 -10.66 2.28 14.77
C ILE A 206 -12.06 1.75 14.43
N SER A 207 -12.26 0.43 14.53
CA SER A 207 -13.54 -0.22 14.25
C SER A 207 -14.65 0.11 15.24
N GLU A 208 -14.32 0.71 16.39
CA GLU A 208 -15.29 1.23 17.37
C GLU A 208 -16.01 2.50 16.89
N TYR A 209 -15.51 3.16 15.83
CA TYR A 209 -16.08 4.37 15.24
C TYR A 209 -16.99 4.05 14.05
N ARG A 210 -17.86 5.00 13.67
CA ARG A 210 -18.74 4.85 12.49
C ARG A 210 -17.94 4.74 11.20
N CYS A 211 -16.96 5.63 11.04
CA CYS A 211 -16.09 5.70 9.88
C CYS A 211 -14.76 6.38 10.20
N ILE A 212 -13.81 6.23 9.30
CA ILE A 212 -12.60 7.04 9.21
C ILE A 212 -12.92 8.24 8.31
N PHE A 213 -12.75 9.46 8.80
CA PHE A 213 -12.76 10.64 7.94
C PHE A 213 -11.35 10.89 7.43
N HIS A 214 -11.18 10.89 6.11
CA HIS A 214 -9.87 10.92 5.47
C HIS A 214 -9.89 11.76 4.20
N LEU A 215 -8.79 12.49 3.96
CA LEU A 215 -8.50 13.11 2.68
C LEU A 215 -7.37 12.32 2.03
N PRO A 216 -7.66 11.50 0.99
CA PRO A 216 -6.65 10.75 0.27
C PRO A 216 -5.53 11.65 -0.26
N TYR A 217 -4.29 11.26 -0.01
CA TYR A 217 -3.09 12.03 -0.39
C TYR A 217 -2.11 11.24 -1.28
N GLN A 218 -2.35 9.95 -1.42
CA GLN A 218 -1.60 9.01 -2.27
C GLN A 218 -2.60 8.10 -3.00
N THR A 219 -2.17 7.48 -4.09
CA THR A 219 -3.00 6.57 -4.91
C THR A 219 -3.43 5.32 -4.13
N ASN A 220 -2.57 4.87 -3.22
CA ASN A 220 -2.79 3.78 -2.29
C ASN A 220 -1.93 3.99 -1.05
N VAL A 221 -2.37 3.49 0.10
CA VAL A 221 -1.56 3.43 1.32
C VAL A 221 -1.74 2.04 1.92
N GLN A 222 -0.68 1.43 2.47
CA GLN A 222 -0.77 0.10 3.09
C GLN A 222 -1.90 0.04 4.14
N ALA A 223 -2.08 1.13 4.88
CA ALA A 223 -3.13 1.26 5.90
C ALA A 223 -4.54 1.14 5.33
N LEU A 224 -4.78 1.38 4.03
CA LEU A 224 -6.09 1.23 3.41
C LEU A 224 -6.55 -0.23 3.52
N TRP A 225 -5.74 -1.17 3.00
CA TRP A 225 -6.10 -2.58 2.99
C TRP A 225 -6.19 -3.17 4.39
N GLU A 226 -5.32 -2.74 5.30
CA GLU A 226 -5.40 -3.12 6.72
C GLU A 226 -6.73 -2.66 7.33
N ASN A 227 -7.14 -1.41 7.11
CA ASN A 227 -8.42 -0.90 7.59
C ASN A 227 -9.62 -1.61 6.96
N LEU A 228 -9.58 -1.88 5.66
CA LEU A 228 -10.62 -2.63 4.99
C LEU A 228 -10.76 -4.06 5.56
N GLY A 229 -9.65 -4.72 5.89
CA GLY A 229 -9.63 -6.04 6.54
C GLY A 229 -10.27 -6.06 7.94
N TYR A 230 -10.27 -4.92 8.64
CA TYR A 230 -10.97 -4.70 9.91
C TYR A 230 -12.41 -4.19 9.73
N GLY A 231 -12.89 -4.05 8.49
CA GLY A 231 -14.21 -3.53 8.20
C GLY A 231 -14.35 -2.04 8.47
N ASN A 232 -13.25 -1.28 8.50
CA ASN A 232 -13.31 0.17 8.69
C ASN A 232 -13.75 0.85 7.39
N ILE A 233 -14.82 1.64 7.47
CA ILE A 233 -15.39 2.38 6.34
C ILE A 233 -14.78 3.77 6.30
N TYR A 234 -14.41 4.25 5.12
CA TYR A 234 -13.94 5.61 4.93
C TYR A 234 -15.05 6.54 4.46
N LEU A 235 -15.07 7.75 5.02
CA LEU A 235 -15.78 8.93 4.51
C LEU A 235 -14.75 9.83 3.84
N ILE A 236 -14.79 9.90 2.51
CA ILE A 236 -13.76 10.55 1.67
C ILE A 236 -14.42 11.45 0.62
N PRO A 237 -13.72 12.48 0.10
CA PRO A 237 -14.23 13.27 -1.01
C PRO A 237 -14.53 12.39 -2.22
N SER A 238 -15.54 12.76 -3.00
CA SER A 238 -15.79 12.15 -4.31
C SER A 238 -14.61 12.42 -5.25
N LYS A 239 -14.45 11.59 -6.28
CA LYS A 239 -13.41 11.78 -7.31
C LYS A 239 -13.49 13.17 -7.99
N ARG A 240 -14.70 13.72 -8.10
CA ARG A 240 -14.91 15.08 -8.62
C ARG A 240 -14.42 16.11 -7.62
N PHE A 241 -14.79 15.96 -6.35
CA PHE A 241 -14.45 16.93 -5.32
C PHE A 241 -12.95 16.93 -4.99
N ILE A 242 -12.29 15.77 -4.92
CA ILE A 242 -10.83 15.73 -4.72
C ILE A 242 -10.07 16.43 -5.85
N LYS A 243 -10.51 16.29 -7.11
CA LYS A 243 -9.91 17.00 -8.25
C LYS A 243 -10.05 18.50 -8.10
N GLN A 244 -11.22 18.96 -7.65
CA GLN A 244 -11.42 20.37 -7.33
C GLN A 244 -10.44 20.81 -6.24
N LEU A 245 -10.40 20.11 -5.10
CA LEU A 245 -9.53 20.46 -3.98
C LEU A 245 -8.05 20.49 -4.38
N ILE A 246 -7.55 19.48 -5.10
CA ILE A 246 -6.17 19.45 -5.58
C ILE A 246 -5.83 20.68 -6.44
N ASN A 247 -6.77 21.13 -7.28
CA ASN A 247 -6.56 22.23 -8.21
C ASN A 247 -6.79 23.62 -7.61
N THR A 248 -7.69 23.77 -6.63
CA THR A 248 -8.04 25.08 -6.04
C THR A 248 -7.34 25.35 -4.73
N GLU A 249 -6.99 24.31 -3.99
CA GLU A 249 -6.45 24.44 -2.64
C GLU A 249 -4.94 24.21 -2.63
N SER A 250 -4.18 25.25 -2.31
CA SER A 250 -2.72 25.16 -2.19
C SER A 250 -2.27 24.23 -1.07
N TRP A 251 -3.07 24.11 -0.01
CA TRP A 251 -2.82 23.25 1.14
C TRP A 251 -3.07 21.76 0.89
N TYR A 252 -3.83 21.40 -0.15
CA TYR A 252 -4.14 20.00 -0.42
C TYR A 252 -2.91 19.29 -0.98
N TYR A 253 -2.43 18.28 -0.26
CA TYR A 253 -1.31 17.45 -0.67
C TYR A 253 -1.81 16.23 -1.46
N TRP A 254 -1.24 16.04 -2.64
CA TRP A 254 -1.38 14.82 -3.43
C TRP A 254 -0.02 14.52 -4.05
N GLU A 255 0.47 13.29 -3.90
CA GLU A 255 1.83 12.89 -4.29
C GLU A 255 2.23 13.34 -5.70
N GLU A 256 1.30 13.20 -6.66
CA GLU A 256 1.54 13.52 -8.08
C GLU A 256 1.17 14.96 -8.48
N LYS A 257 0.80 15.81 -7.52
CA LYS A 257 0.39 17.19 -7.78
C LYS A 257 1.47 18.01 -8.48
N VAL A 258 2.74 17.79 -8.11
CA VAL A 258 3.89 18.52 -8.66
C VAL A 258 4.19 18.14 -10.11
N ASN A 259 3.82 16.93 -10.55
CA ASN A 259 4.02 16.46 -11.92
C ASN A 259 2.94 17.00 -12.86
N GLY A 260 1.72 17.23 -12.34
CA GLY A 260 0.60 17.78 -13.11
C GLY A 260 0.19 16.91 -14.30
N GLY A 261 -0.52 17.52 -15.25
CA GLY A 261 -0.83 16.94 -16.55
C GLY A 261 -1.47 15.55 -16.51
N GLU A 262 -1.02 14.66 -17.42
CA GLU A 262 -1.52 13.30 -17.53
C GLU A 262 -1.19 12.46 -16.28
N LEU A 263 0.00 12.62 -15.70
CA LEU A 263 0.43 11.79 -14.57
C LEU A 263 -0.44 12.04 -13.34
N LEU A 264 -0.72 13.30 -13.02
CA LEU A 264 -1.68 13.66 -11.98
C LEU A 264 -3.06 13.06 -12.27
N GLN A 265 -3.56 13.19 -13.50
CA GLN A 265 -4.86 12.68 -13.86
C GLN A 265 -4.95 11.15 -13.70
N LYS A 266 -3.93 10.42 -14.16
CA LYS A 266 -3.82 8.95 -14.05
C LYS A 266 -3.68 8.50 -12.61
N SER A 267 -2.94 9.23 -11.79
CA SER A 267 -2.80 8.91 -10.35
C SER A 267 -4.15 8.93 -9.64
N ILE A 268 -5.02 9.89 -9.94
CA ILE A 268 -6.38 9.95 -9.37
C ILE A 268 -7.29 8.89 -10.01
N ASP A 269 -7.15 8.63 -11.31
CA ASP A 269 -8.00 7.66 -12.02
C ASP A 269 -7.74 6.22 -11.60
N LEU A 270 -6.49 5.89 -11.30
CA LEU A 270 -6.03 4.56 -10.93
C LEU A 270 -5.88 4.38 -9.42
N ALA A 271 -6.20 5.41 -8.62
CA ALA A 271 -6.18 5.33 -7.17
C ALA A 271 -7.22 4.34 -6.63
N GLU A 272 -6.83 3.56 -5.62
CA GLU A 272 -7.67 2.54 -4.98
C GLU A 272 -8.96 3.14 -4.40
N TRP A 273 -8.90 4.38 -3.92
CA TRP A 273 -10.03 5.14 -3.39
C TRP A 273 -11.22 5.27 -4.35
N TYR A 274 -10.98 5.16 -5.66
CA TYR A 274 -11.98 5.43 -6.70
C TYR A 274 -12.14 4.26 -7.70
N GLN A 275 -11.61 3.08 -7.37
CA GLN A 275 -11.80 1.91 -8.21
C GLN A 275 -13.25 1.40 -8.11
N PRO A 276 -13.91 1.07 -9.23
CA PRO A 276 -15.32 0.65 -9.21
C PRO A 276 -15.61 -0.53 -8.29
N GLU A 277 -14.69 -1.49 -8.17
CA GLU A 277 -14.84 -2.67 -7.31
C GLU A 277 -14.79 -2.35 -5.80
N LEU A 278 -14.28 -1.17 -5.41
CA LEU A 278 -14.22 -0.72 -4.02
C LEU A 278 -15.26 0.37 -3.70
N ALA A 279 -15.93 0.93 -4.71
CA ALA A 279 -16.81 2.08 -4.55
C ALA A 279 -17.93 1.84 -3.52
N GLU A 280 -18.48 0.62 -3.46
CA GLU A 280 -19.52 0.25 -2.50
C GLU A 280 -19.03 0.18 -1.04
N PHE A 281 -17.72 0.28 -0.79
CA PHE A 281 -17.11 0.24 0.55
C PHE A 281 -16.62 1.60 1.05
N PHE A 282 -16.65 2.63 0.20
CA PHE A 282 -16.42 4.02 0.58
C PHE A 282 -17.69 4.86 0.64
N VAL A 283 -17.71 5.88 1.48
CA VAL A 283 -18.76 6.90 1.52
C VAL A 283 -18.18 8.16 0.92
N TYR A 284 -18.70 8.56 -0.24
CA TYR A 284 -18.24 9.74 -0.96
C TYR A 284 -19.08 10.95 -0.60
N PHE A 285 -18.44 12.08 -0.35
CA PHE A 285 -19.09 13.40 -0.25
C PHE A 285 -18.63 14.34 -1.36
N ASP A 286 -19.56 15.14 -1.87
CA ASP A 286 -19.34 15.99 -3.03
C ASP A 286 -19.03 17.45 -2.69
N THR A 287 -19.31 17.88 -1.46
CA THR A 287 -18.94 19.17 -0.86
C THR A 287 -18.74 19.01 0.65
N TRP A 288 -18.25 20.04 1.34
CA TRP A 288 -18.12 20.02 2.80
C TRP A 288 -19.48 19.89 3.49
N GLU A 289 -20.52 20.55 2.95
CA GLU A 289 -21.90 20.52 3.47
C GLU A 289 -22.56 19.14 3.29
N ASP A 290 -22.18 18.42 2.24
CA ASP A 290 -22.71 17.09 1.93
C ASP A 290 -22.31 16.06 3.02
N ILE A 291 -21.20 16.27 3.72
CA ILE A 291 -20.65 15.36 4.74
C ILE A 291 -21.70 15.03 5.81
N HIS A 292 -22.52 16.01 6.24
CA HIS A 292 -23.57 15.77 7.23
C HIS A 292 -24.51 14.63 6.79
N SER A 293 -25.09 14.74 5.59
CA SER A 293 -26.03 13.73 5.07
C SER A 293 -25.34 12.38 4.92
N LYS A 294 -24.12 12.36 4.35
CA LYS A 294 -23.34 11.14 4.16
C LYS A 294 -23.03 10.43 5.48
N PHE A 295 -22.72 11.18 6.53
CA PHE A 295 -22.42 10.62 7.83
C PHE A 295 -23.67 10.06 8.51
N TYR A 296 -24.78 10.79 8.54
CA TYR A 296 -25.96 10.37 9.29
C TYR A 296 -26.84 9.36 8.55
N ASP A 297 -26.97 9.47 7.23
CA ASP A 297 -27.89 8.65 6.43
C ASP A 297 -27.28 7.29 6.03
N THR A 298 -25.95 7.14 6.12
CA THR A 298 -25.30 5.88 5.76
C THR A 298 -25.49 4.80 6.83
N ASN A 299 -26.00 3.63 6.41
CA ASN A 299 -25.99 2.42 7.22
C ASN A 299 -24.60 1.78 7.26
N PHE A 300 -23.73 2.30 8.15
CA PHE A 300 -22.36 1.78 8.28
C PHE A 300 -22.33 0.30 8.67
N VAL A 301 -23.25 -0.18 9.50
CA VAL A 301 -23.28 -1.58 9.95
C VAL A 301 -23.44 -2.54 8.79
N GLU A 302 -24.36 -2.26 7.88
CA GLU A 302 -24.56 -3.06 6.67
C GLU A 302 -23.35 -3.01 5.75
N LYS A 303 -22.78 -1.82 5.56
CA LYS A 303 -21.57 -1.61 4.76
C LYS A 303 -20.36 -2.39 5.29
N LYS A 304 -20.14 -2.39 6.61
CA LYS A 304 -19.09 -3.19 7.26
C LYS A 304 -19.25 -4.70 7.00
N ARG A 305 -20.49 -5.21 7.04
CA ARG A 305 -20.78 -6.63 6.76
C ARG A 305 -20.54 -6.98 5.28
N ALA A 306 -20.93 -6.11 4.36
CA ALA A 306 -20.66 -6.28 2.93
C ALA A 306 -19.15 -6.30 2.66
N LEU A 307 -18.42 -5.33 3.22
CA LEU A 307 -16.97 -5.24 3.12
C LEU A 307 -16.27 -6.50 3.63
N TYR A 308 -16.69 -7.04 4.78
CA TYR A 308 -16.10 -8.27 5.32
C TYR A 308 -16.22 -9.46 4.35
N LYS A 309 -17.40 -9.66 3.74
CA LYS A 309 -17.62 -10.71 2.74
C LYS A 309 -16.75 -10.49 1.50
N TYR A 310 -16.64 -9.24 1.04
CA TYR A 310 -15.74 -8.88 -0.05
C TYR A 310 -14.29 -9.20 0.27
N MET A 311 -13.81 -8.81 1.46
CA MET A 311 -12.43 -9.04 1.89
C MET A 311 -12.11 -10.53 2.03
N GLN A 312 -13.05 -11.36 2.48
CA GLN A 312 -12.89 -12.82 2.47
C GLN A 312 -12.68 -13.36 1.05
N LYS A 313 -13.46 -12.87 0.08
CA LYS A 313 -13.29 -13.25 -1.33
C LYS A 313 -11.97 -12.75 -1.89
N ASN A 314 -11.66 -11.46 -1.70
CA ASN A 314 -10.42 -10.85 -2.15
C ASN A 314 -9.21 -11.60 -1.59
N ASN A 315 -9.18 -11.92 -0.28
CA ASN A 315 -8.07 -12.68 0.30
C ASN A 315 -7.88 -14.03 -0.41
N ARG A 316 -8.95 -14.80 -0.66
CA ARG A 316 -8.82 -16.07 -1.40
C ARG A 316 -8.26 -15.87 -2.82
N ASP A 317 -8.72 -14.86 -3.53
CA ASP A 317 -8.29 -14.58 -4.90
C ASP A 317 -6.82 -14.12 -4.93
N GLN A 318 -6.40 -13.26 -4.00
CA GLN A 318 -5.01 -12.80 -3.89
C GLN A 318 -4.07 -13.90 -3.41
N THR A 319 -4.48 -14.73 -2.45
CA THR A 319 -3.70 -15.90 -2.01
C THR A 319 -3.42 -16.85 -3.18
N ARG A 320 -4.38 -17.07 -4.09
CA ARG A 320 -4.14 -17.87 -5.31
C ARG A 320 -3.12 -17.21 -6.24
N ARG A 321 -3.19 -15.89 -6.42
CA ARG A 321 -2.20 -15.15 -7.22
C ARG A 321 -0.80 -15.24 -6.63
N TRP A 322 -0.68 -15.20 -5.29
CA TRP A 322 0.57 -15.43 -4.57
C TRP A 322 1.09 -16.86 -4.72
N ALA A 323 0.22 -17.88 -4.61
CA ALA A 323 0.61 -19.27 -4.85
C ALA A 323 1.25 -19.43 -6.23
N HIS A 324 0.56 -18.97 -7.27
CA HIS A 324 1.04 -19.04 -8.65
C HIS A 324 2.31 -18.19 -8.87
N LEU A 325 2.44 -17.02 -8.21
CA LEU A 325 3.66 -16.21 -8.28
C LEU A 325 4.88 -16.98 -7.74
N LEU A 326 4.72 -17.66 -6.60
CA LEU A 326 5.77 -18.46 -5.98
C LEU A 326 6.11 -19.69 -6.84
N GLU A 327 5.10 -20.37 -7.38
CA GLU A 327 5.28 -21.54 -8.25
C GLU A 327 5.97 -21.18 -9.58
N SER A 328 5.71 -19.98 -10.14
CA SER A 328 6.30 -19.51 -11.41
C SER A 328 7.82 -19.31 -11.39
N LEU A 329 8.43 -19.48 -10.23
CA LEU A 329 9.87 -19.36 -10.00
C LEU A 329 10.53 -20.73 -9.76
N GLU A 330 9.74 -21.80 -9.65
CA GLU A 330 10.19 -23.19 -9.56
C GLU A 330 10.27 -23.86 -10.95
N GLU A 331 9.67 -23.25 -11.97
CA GLU A 331 9.73 -23.63 -13.40
C GLU A 331 10.96 -23.04 -14.10
#